data_AF-A8I869-F1
#
_entry.id   AF-A8I869-F1
#
_cell.length_a   1.000
_cell.length_b   1.000
_cell.length_c   1.000
_cell.angle_alpha   90.00
_cell.angle_beta   90.00
_cell.angle_gamma   90.00
#
_symmetry.space_group_name_H-M   'P 1'
#
loop_
_entity.id
_entity.type
_entity.pdbx_description
1 polymer ?
#
loop_
_entity_poly.entity_id
_entity_poly.type
_entity_poly.pdbx_seq_one_letter_code
_entity_poly.pdbx_strand_id
1 'polypeptide(L)' 'MIGMEMDDLILASCHDRWQKVAMVIVKVMEKTGELGERGAEAAIATRIEALADAGRLAAAGDLKDWRHSEIRLAR' A
#
# COMPACT_ATOMS: atom_id res chain seq x y z
N MET A 1 10.34 16.17 0.11
CA MET A 1 9.01 16.29 -0.53
C MET A 1 8.47 14.90 -0.90
N ILE A 2 8.49 13.93 0.03
CA ILE A 2 8.49 12.48 -0.34
C ILE A 2 7.22 11.72 0.13
N GLY A 3 6.29 12.36 0.88
CA GLY A 3 5.11 11.67 1.43
C GLY A 3 3.87 11.63 0.53
N MET A 4 3.47 12.78 -0.04
CA MET A 4 2.21 12.88 -0.79
C MET A 4 2.24 12.13 -2.13
N GLU A 5 3.37 12.15 -2.84
CA GLU A 5 3.49 11.43 -4.12
C GLU A 5 3.37 9.91 -3.95
N MET A 6 3.93 9.37 -2.86
CA MET A 6 3.83 7.93 -2.56
C MET A 6 2.41 7.52 -2.16
N ASP A 7 1.73 8.34 -1.36
CA ASP A 7 0.34 8.08 -0.98
C ASP A 7 -0.59 8.07 -2.20
N ASP A 8 -0.42 9.03 -3.12
CA ASP A 8 -1.20 9.10 -4.35
C ASP A 8 -0.95 7.89 -5.24
N LEU A 9 0.31 7.42 -5.35
CA LEU A 9 0.66 6.20 -6.08
C LEU A 9 0.05 4.94 -5.45
N ILE A 10 0.04 4.85 -4.12
CA ILE A 10 -0.60 3.73 -3.39
C ILE A 10 -2.09 3.73 -3.66
N LEU A 11 -2.76 4.87 -3.49
CA LEU A 11 -4.20 5.00 -3.73
C LEU A 11 -4.56 4.69 -5.19
N ALA A 12 -3.76 5.18 -6.14
CA ALA A 12 -3.92 4.88 -7.57
C ALA A 12 -3.60 3.40 -7.93
N SER A 13 -3.01 2.64 -7.01
CA SER A 13 -2.73 1.20 -7.16
C SER A 13 -3.79 0.31 -6.47
N CYS A 14 -4.72 0.94 -5.74
CA CYS A 14 -5.83 0.29 -5.06
C CYS A 14 -7.12 0.37 -5.90
N HIS A 15 -8.04 -0.54 -5.60
CA HIS A 15 -9.39 -0.63 -6.15
C HIS A 15 -10.41 -0.66 -5.02
N ASP A 16 -11.70 -0.64 -5.37
CA ASP A 16 -12.81 -0.80 -4.44
C ASP A 16 -13.05 -2.26 -4.00
N ARG A 17 -12.36 -3.21 -4.63
CA ARG A 17 -12.28 -4.61 -4.21
C ARG A 17 -11.08 -4.87 -3.30
N TRP A 18 -11.19 -5.87 -2.43
CA TRP A 18 -10.09 -6.32 -1.57
C TRP A 18 -8.90 -6.82 -2.40
N GLN A 19 -7.72 -6.35 -2.05
CA GLN A 19 -6.44 -6.72 -2.65
C GLN A 19 -5.44 -7.03 -1.55
N LYS A 20 -4.62 -8.07 -1.74
CA LYS A 20 -3.51 -8.37 -0.83
C LYS A 20 -2.58 -7.15 -0.70
N VAL A 21 -2.18 -6.84 0.53
CA VAL A 21 -1.21 -5.75 0.80
C VAL A 21 0.08 -6.00 0.04
N ALA A 22 0.60 -7.23 0.04
CA ALA A 22 1.79 -7.61 -0.72
C ALA A 22 1.66 -7.33 -2.23
N MET A 23 0.46 -7.51 -2.81
CA MET A 23 0.23 -7.22 -4.24
C MET A 23 0.29 -5.73 -4.52
N VAL A 24 -0.30 -4.91 -3.64
CA VAL A 24 -0.26 -3.45 -3.80
C VAL A 24 1.16 -2.92 -3.65
N ILE A 25 1.93 -3.42 -2.67
CA ILE A 25 3.35 -3.06 -2.49
C ILE A 25 4.15 -3.33 -3.78
N VAL A 26 4.03 -4.53 -4.35
CA VAL A 26 4.71 -4.89 -5.61
C VAL A 26 4.31 -3.96 -6.76
N LYS A 27 3.02 -3.69 -6.93
CA LYS A 27 2.53 -2.77 -7.98
C LYS A 27 3.08 -1.35 -7.84
N VAL A 28 3.23 -0.87 -6.62
CA VAL A 28 3.79 0.47 -6.38
C VAL A 28 5.28 0.47 -6.71
N MET A 29 6.04 -0.53 -6.26
CA MET A 29 7.46 -0.68 -6.61
C MET A 29 7.69 -0.80 -8.13
N GLU A 30 6.81 -1.51 -8.84
CA GLU A 30 6.87 -1.59 -10.31
C GLU A 30 6.65 -0.22 -10.96
N LYS A 31 5.76 0.62 -10.43
CA LYS A 31 5.49 1.97 -10.93
C LYS A 31 6.61 2.96 -10.59
N THR A 32 7.26 2.81 -9.44
CA THR A 32 8.38 3.66 -9.02
C THR A 32 9.72 3.21 -9.59
N GLY A 33 9.82 1.98 -10.11
CA GLY A 33 11.07 1.39 -10.58
C GLY A 33 11.96 0.85 -9.46
N GLU A 34 11.42 0.73 -8.24
CA GLU A 34 12.13 0.31 -7.02
C GLU A 34 12.03 -1.21 -6.79
N LEU A 35 11.61 -1.98 -7.80
CA LEU A 35 11.48 -3.43 -7.66
C LEU A 35 12.85 -4.07 -7.39
N GLY A 36 13.00 -4.67 -6.20
CA GLY A 36 14.26 -5.26 -5.74
C GLY A 36 15.16 -4.29 -4.96
N GLU A 37 14.75 -3.03 -4.82
CA GLU A 37 15.40 -2.09 -3.90
C GLU A 37 15.09 -2.46 -2.46
N ARG A 38 16.14 -2.59 -1.64
CA ARG A 38 16.01 -3.02 -0.25
C ARG A 38 15.32 -1.94 0.57
N GLY A 39 14.16 -2.25 1.13
CA GLY A 39 13.44 -1.39 2.08
C GLY A 39 12.35 -0.54 1.46
N ALA A 40 12.23 -0.52 0.13
CA ALA A 40 11.12 0.12 -0.57
C ALA A 40 9.77 -0.51 -0.14
N GLU A 41 9.74 -1.84 0.02
CA GLU A 41 8.56 -2.57 0.47
C GLU A 41 8.09 -2.13 1.86
N ALA A 42 9.03 -1.88 2.78
CA ALA A 42 8.73 -1.46 4.15
C ALA A 42 8.26 0.00 4.21
N ALA A 43 8.85 0.87 3.38
CA ALA A 43 8.42 2.25 3.25
C ALA A 43 6.97 2.34 2.72
N ILE A 44 6.66 1.58 1.67
CA ILE A 44 5.31 1.51 1.10
C ILE A 44 4.32 0.91 2.10
N ALA A 45 4.69 -0.18 2.79
CA ALA A 45 3.85 -0.77 3.83
C ALA A 45 3.51 0.23 4.94
N THR A 46 4.51 1.00 5.40
CA THR A 46 4.31 2.05 6.42
C THR A 46 3.32 3.11 5.94
N ARG A 47 3.36 3.48 4.65
CA ARG A 47 2.38 4.42 4.07
C ARG A 47 0.99 3.81 3.93
N ILE A 48 0.88 2.52 3.60
CA ILE A 48 -0.40 1.80 3.57
C ILE A 48 -1.06 1.81 4.95
N GLU A 49 -0.30 1.52 6.03
CA GLU A 49 -0.78 1.60 7.41
C GLU A 49 -1.30 3.01 7.73
N ALA A 50 -0.51 4.05 7.42
CA ALA A 50 -0.91 5.44 7.65
C ALA A 50 -2.18 5.84 6.87
N LEU A 51 -2.36 5.35 5.64
CA LEU A 51 -3.56 5.59 4.84
C LEU A 51 -4.79 4.86 5.37
N ALA A 52 -4.61 3.66 5.95
CA ALA A 52 -5.67 2.94 6.63
C ALA A 52 -6.09 3.66 7.93
N ASP A 53 -5.12 4.11 8.73
CA ASP A 53 -5.37 4.90 9.94
C ASP A 53 -6.08 6.23 9.62
N ALA A 54 -5.75 6.85 8.48
CA ALA A 54 -6.41 8.05 7.99
C ALA A 54 -7.80 7.79 7.35
N GLY A 55 -8.27 6.54 7.32
CA GLY A 55 -9.56 6.16 6.74
C GLY A 55 -9.63 6.30 5.22
N ARG A 56 -8.50 6.38 4.52
CA ARG A 56 -8.42 6.40 3.04
C ARG A 56 -8.43 5.00 2.45
N LEU A 57 -7.97 4.01 3.21
CA LEU A 57 -8.06 2.59 2.92
C LEU A 57 -8.87 1.88 4.00
N ALA A 58 -9.69 0.93 3.61
CA ALA A 58 -10.23 -0.07 4.54
C ALA A 58 -9.26 -1.24 4.61
N ALA A 59 -9.06 -1.80 5.81
CA ALA A 59 -8.15 -2.91 6.06
C ALA A 59 -8.91 -4.14 6.59
N ALA A 60 -8.45 -5.32 6.19
CA ALA A 60 -8.90 -6.61 6.70
C ALA A 60 -7.69 -7.48 7.07
N GLY A 61 -7.64 -7.94 8.32
CA GLY A 61 -6.49 -8.67 8.88
C GLY A 61 -5.42 -7.75 9.48
N ASP A 62 -4.27 -8.32 9.83
CA ASP A 62 -3.11 -7.58 10.34
C ASP A 62 -2.25 -7.07 9.17
N LEU A 63 -2.20 -5.74 8.99
CA LEU A 63 -1.43 -5.11 7.91
C LEU A 63 0.08 -5.35 8.01
N LYS A 64 0.59 -5.90 9.12
CA LYS A 64 1.99 -6.34 9.24
C LYS A 64 2.23 -7.71 8.62
N ASP A 65 1.18 -8.50 8.42
CA ASP A 65 1.22 -9.75 7.68
C ASP A 65 0.72 -9.54 6.24
N TRP A 66 1.59 -8.98 5.39
CA TRP A 66 1.23 -8.47 4.06
C TRP A 66 0.58 -9.49 3.13
N ARG A 67 0.92 -10.78 3.28
CA ARG A 67 0.39 -11.87 2.43
C ARG A 67 -0.96 -12.38 2.94
N HIS A 68 -1.29 -12.12 4.20
CA HIS A 68 -2.53 -12.56 4.85
C HIS A 68 -3.49 -11.41 5.17
N SER A 69 -3.13 -10.16 4.87
CA SER A 69 -4.00 -8.98 4.96
C SER A 69 -4.40 -8.43 3.60
N GLU A 70 -5.51 -7.69 3.62
CA GLU A 70 -6.11 -7.08 2.44
C GLU A 70 -6.49 -5.63 2.70
N ILE A 71 -6.41 -4.83 1.63
CA ILE A 71 -6.83 -3.44 1.61
C ILE A 71 -7.74 -3.17 0.40
N ARG A 72 -8.56 -2.13 0.53
CA ARG A 72 -9.33 -1.53 -0.57
C ARG A 72 -9.50 -0.04 -0.32
N LEU A 73 -9.89 0.72 -1.34
CA LEU A 73 -10.29 2.12 -1.16
C LEU A 73 -11.46 2.22 -0.16
N ALA A 74 -11.30 3.06 0.86
CA ALA A 74 -12.41 3.47 1.72
C ALA A 74 -13.30 4.42 0.91
N ARG A 75 -14.61 4.19 0.96
CA ARG A 75 -15.61 5.07 0.35
C ARG A 75 -16.20 5.95 1.43
#